data_AF-A0A1G1A5U0-F1
#
_entry.id   AF-A0A1G1A5U0-F1
#
_cell.length_a   1.000
_cell.length_b   1.000
_cell.length_c   1.000
_cell.angle_alpha   90.00
_cell.angle_beta   90.00
_cell.angle_gamma   90.00
#
_symmetry.space_group_name_H-M   'P 1'
#
loop_
_entity.id
_entity.type
_entity.pdbx_description
1 polymer ?
#
loop_
_entity_poly.entity_id
_entity_poly.type
_entity_poly.pdbx_seq_one_letter_code
_entity_poly.pdbx_strand_id
1 'polypeptide(L)'
;MRKPDMTNEDCRDASTPLVVGDTSGTLPPRGAAQKRDMDRASTVKQIRGILGRTQNELATALGVSEKAVQSYEQGWRAVPARVMIQLLVLLALYRKQTMDDIPCWEIRKCQPAQRDACASFTVGRGQFCWLIGSKTCRPPTSQSHSPILPCMECPVVKRLLSGWRS
;
A
#
# COMPACT_ATOMS: atom_id res chain seq x y z
N MET A 1 17.04 42.37 4.38
CA MET A 1 17.19 40.97 4.83
C MET A 1 16.88 40.06 3.65
N ARG A 2 17.89 39.39 3.07
CA ARG A 2 17.75 38.50 1.91
C ARG A 2 17.28 37.12 2.39
N LYS A 3 16.31 36.51 1.68
CA LYS A 3 15.97 35.09 1.83
C LYS A 3 17.13 34.24 1.27
N PRO A 4 17.44 33.06 1.85
CA PRO A 4 18.37 32.15 1.22
C PRO A 4 17.68 31.45 0.03
N ASP A 5 18.45 31.40 -1.05
CA ASP A 5 18.20 30.70 -2.30
C ASP A 5 18.27 29.19 -2.07
N MET A 6 17.28 28.44 -2.56
CA MET A 6 17.20 26.99 -2.38
C MET A 6 17.55 26.34 -3.72
N THR A 7 18.84 26.13 -3.93
CA THR A 7 19.39 25.50 -5.14
C THR A 7 19.14 23.99 -5.11
N ASN A 8 18.72 23.47 -6.26
CA ASN A 8 18.17 22.15 -6.47
C ASN A 8 19.29 21.16 -6.85
N GLU A 9 20.30 20.99 -5.99
CA GLU A 9 21.57 20.36 -6.36
C GLU A 9 22.09 19.23 -5.46
N ASP A 10 21.31 18.74 -4.49
CA ASP A 10 21.71 17.62 -3.61
C ASP A 10 20.95 16.32 -3.91
N CYS A 11 20.92 15.91 -5.17
CA CYS A 11 20.44 14.57 -5.57
C CYS A 11 21.36 13.97 -6.65
N ARG A 12 22.68 13.94 -6.43
CA ARG A 12 23.60 13.16 -7.26
C ARG A 12 24.67 12.46 -6.43
N ASP A 13 24.98 11.26 -6.91
CA ASP A 13 26.10 10.36 -6.60
C ASP A 13 26.09 9.56 -5.29
N ALA A 14 25.56 8.34 -5.42
CA ALA A 14 26.21 7.16 -4.88
C ALA A 14 26.27 6.07 -5.97
N SER A 15 27.18 6.23 -6.92
CA SER A 15 27.63 5.12 -7.77
C SER A 15 28.52 4.20 -6.94
N THR A 16 27.93 3.14 -6.39
CA THR A 16 28.67 2.00 -5.83
C THR A 16 28.48 0.81 -6.77
N PRO A 17 29.53 0.06 -7.14
CA PRO A 17 29.39 -1.10 -8.02
C PRO A 17 28.58 -2.20 -7.33
N LEU A 18 27.50 -2.65 -7.96
CA LEU A 18 26.79 -3.86 -7.58
C LEU A 18 27.66 -5.07 -7.93
N VAL A 19 28.22 -5.71 -6.91
CA VAL A 19 28.84 -7.03 -7.01
C VAL A 19 27.78 -8.03 -7.49
N VAL A 20 28.06 -8.67 -8.61
CA VAL A 20 27.23 -9.75 -9.17
C VAL A 20 27.42 -10.99 -8.29
N GLY A 21 26.48 -11.20 -7.37
CA GLY A 21 26.37 -12.43 -6.59
C GLY A 21 25.45 -13.41 -7.30
N ASP A 22 26.04 -14.49 -7.81
CA ASP A 22 25.35 -15.62 -8.42
C ASP A 22 24.58 -16.39 -7.33
N THR A 23 23.27 -16.20 -7.23
CA THR A 23 22.42 -17.01 -6.35
C THR A 23 21.60 -17.96 -7.20
N SER A 24 22.12 -19.18 -7.33
CA SER A 24 21.37 -20.36 -7.76
C SER A 24 20.09 -20.45 -6.93
N GLY A 25 18.96 -20.18 -7.58
CA GLY A 25 17.67 -19.99 -6.95
C GLY A 25 17.00 -21.32 -6.62
N THR A 26 17.09 -21.75 -5.35
CA THR A 26 16.18 -22.76 -4.82
C THR A 26 14.86 -22.09 -4.45
N LEU A 27 13.83 -22.27 -5.29
CA LEU A 27 12.47 -21.79 -5.02
C LEU A 27 11.92 -22.41 -3.72
N PRO A 28 11.30 -21.63 -2.82
CA PRO A 28 10.69 -22.16 -1.60
C PRO A 28 9.41 -22.96 -1.90
N PRO A 29 8.99 -23.87 -0.98
CA PRO A 29 7.91 -24.82 -1.22
C PRO A 29 6.52 -24.16 -1.30
N ARG A 30 5.69 -24.76 -2.16
CA ARG A 30 4.39 -24.26 -2.65
C ARG A 30 3.27 -24.70 -1.70
N GLY A 31 2.43 -23.77 -1.26
CA GLY A 31 1.25 -24.12 -0.48
C GLY A 31 0.50 -22.88 0.01
N ALA A 32 0.89 -22.34 1.16
CA ALA A 32 0.18 -21.20 1.76
C ALA A 32 0.75 -19.83 1.36
N ALA A 33 2.07 -19.72 1.19
CA ALA A 33 2.71 -18.47 0.77
C ALA A 33 2.31 -18.10 -0.67
N GLN A 34 2.34 -19.08 -1.58
CA GLN A 34 1.93 -18.92 -2.97
C GLN A 34 0.49 -18.41 -3.12
N LYS A 35 -0.45 -18.91 -2.30
CA LYS A 35 -1.86 -18.46 -2.35
C LYS A 35 -2.01 -17.01 -1.91
N ARG A 36 -1.27 -16.57 -0.88
CA ARG A 36 -1.26 -15.16 -0.42
C ARG A 36 -0.59 -14.23 -1.42
N ASP A 37 0.46 -14.69 -2.09
CA ASP A 37 1.16 -13.87 -3.07
C ASP A 37 0.39 -13.76 -4.39
N MET A 38 -0.36 -14.79 -4.78
CA MET A 38 -1.27 -14.72 -5.93
C MET A 38 -2.43 -13.73 -5.71
N ASP A 39 -2.93 -13.63 -4.48
CA ASP A 39 -3.91 -12.61 -4.08
C ASP A 39 -3.33 -11.18 -4.13
N ARG A 40 -2.03 -11.02 -3.82
CA ARG A 40 -1.34 -9.73 -3.94
C ARG A 40 -1.02 -9.38 -5.39
N ALA A 41 -0.59 -10.35 -6.18
CA ALA A 41 -0.29 -10.17 -7.60
C ALA A 41 -1.51 -9.63 -8.37
N SER A 42 -2.67 -10.26 -8.16
CA SER A 42 -3.94 -9.79 -8.72
C SER A 42 -4.31 -8.40 -8.20
N THR A 43 -4.08 -8.13 -6.90
CA THR A 43 -4.31 -6.82 -6.30
C THR A 43 -3.46 -5.73 -6.97
N VAL A 44 -2.16 -5.96 -7.22
CA VAL A 44 -1.29 -4.97 -7.91
C VAL A 44 -1.88 -4.59 -9.26
N LYS A 45 -2.24 -5.61 -10.06
CA LYS A 45 -2.84 -5.42 -11.39
C LYS A 45 -4.18 -4.67 -11.32
N GLN A 46 -5.02 -5.02 -10.35
CA GLN A 46 -6.30 -4.36 -10.12
C GLN A 46 -6.12 -2.87 -9.78
N ILE A 47 -5.26 -2.55 -8.81
CA ILE A 47 -5.00 -1.17 -8.39
C ILE A 47 -4.46 -0.36 -9.57
N ARG A 48 -3.50 -0.91 -10.33
CA ARG A 48 -2.99 -0.25 -11.53
C ARG A 48 -4.09 0.09 -12.52
N GLY A 49 -5.00 -0.86 -12.77
CA GLY A 49 -6.15 -0.67 -13.64
C GLY A 49 -7.08 0.44 -13.16
N ILE A 50 -7.38 0.50 -11.85
CA ILE A 50 -8.19 1.56 -11.25
C ILE A 50 -7.54 2.93 -11.42
N LEU A 51 -6.21 3.01 -11.25
CA LEU A 51 -5.45 4.25 -11.40
C LEU A 51 -5.25 4.69 -12.87
N GLY A 52 -5.64 3.85 -13.83
CA GLY A 52 -5.47 4.12 -15.27
C GLY A 52 -4.01 4.24 -15.70
N ARG A 53 -3.09 3.48 -15.07
CA ARG A 53 -1.64 3.60 -15.32
C ARG A 53 -1.07 2.44 -16.12
N THR A 54 -0.07 2.74 -16.93
CA THR A 54 0.83 1.75 -17.52
C THR A 54 1.73 1.11 -16.46
N GLN A 55 2.37 -0.03 -16.77
CA GLN A 55 3.34 -0.64 -15.86
C GLN A 55 4.54 0.28 -15.60
N ASN A 56 4.97 1.04 -16.61
CA ASN A 56 6.09 1.99 -16.51
C ASN A 56 5.77 3.18 -15.59
N GLU A 57 4.61 3.82 -15.75
CA GLU A 57 4.19 4.93 -14.88
C GLU A 57 4.04 4.46 -13.42
N LEU A 58 3.46 3.28 -13.22
CA LEU A 58 3.32 2.71 -11.88
C LEU A 58 4.70 2.41 -11.27
N ALA A 59 5.63 1.86 -12.05
CA ALA A 59 6.98 1.57 -11.61
C ALA A 59 7.71 2.85 -11.15
N THR A 60 7.58 3.93 -11.93
CA THR A 60 8.10 5.25 -11.59
C THR A 60 7.52 5.76 -10.27
N ALA A 61 6.20 5.69 -10.09
CA ALA A 61 5.54 6.12 -8.85
C ALA A 61 5.96 5.29 -7.61
N LEU A 62 6.27 4.01 -7.80
CA LEU A 62 6.70 3.10 -6.72
C LEU A 62 8.23 3.15 -6.47
N GLY A 63 9.00 3.75 -7.36
CA GLY A 63 10.46 3.75 -7.32
C GLY A 63 11.05 2.35 -7.51
N VAL A 64 10.50 1.58 -8.44
CA VAL A 64 10.98 0.23 -8.83
C VAL A 64 11.12 0.13 -10.35
N SER A 65 11.70 -0.95 -10.87
CA SER A 65 11.75 -1.16 -12.32
C SER A 65 10.41 -1.65 -12.87
N GLU A 66 10.15 -1.37 -14.15
CA GLU A 66 8.97 -1.88 -14.85
C GLU A 66 8.91 -3.42 -14.83
N LYS A 67 10.06 -4.09 -15.00
CA LYS A 67 10.16 -5.56 -14.85
C LYS A 67 9.79 -6.04 -13.45
N ALA A 68 10.06 -5.25 -12.41
CA ALA A 68 9.60 -5.60 -11.06
C ALA A 68 8.08 -5.56 -10.97
N VAL A 69 7.42 -4.53 -11.51
CA VAL A 69 5.95 -4.44 -11.59
C VAL A 69 5.36 -5.62 -12.36
N GLN A 70 5.90 -5.92 -13.54
CA GLN A 70 5.48 -7.08 -14.34
C GLN A 70 5.59 -8.39 -13.54
N SER A 71 6.73 -8.60 -12.88
CA SER A 71 7.01 -9.78 -12.07
C SER A 71 6.07 -9.89 -10.85
N TYR A 72 5.69 -8.77 -10.24
CA TYR A 72 4.68 -8.73 -9.18
C TYR A 72 3.29 -9.13 -9.70
N GLU A 73 2.84 -8.57 -10.83
CA GLU A 73 1.51 -8.86 -11.40
C GLU A 73 1.36 -10.31 -11.87
N GLN A 74 2.45 -10.94 -12.29
CA GLN A 74 2.49 -12.34 -12.71
C GLN A 74 2.69 -13.31 -11.54
N GLY A 75 2.96 -12.80 -10.34
CA GLY A 75 3.27 -13.62 -9.17
C GLY A 75 4.62 -14.35 -9.26
N TRP A 76 5.50 -13.95 -10.19
CA TRP A 76 6.88 -14.48 -10.29
C TRP A 76 7.74 -14.00 -9.13
N ARG A 77 7.44 -12.81 -8.60
CA ARG A 77 8.10 -12.25 -7.42
C ARG A 77 7.05 -11.88 -6.36
N ALA A 78 7.34 -12.25 -5.12
CA ALA A 78 6.53 -11.82 -3.98
C ALA A 78 6.52 -10.28 -3.87
N VAL A 79 5.35 -9.70 -3.61
CA VAL A 79 5.19 -8.24 -3.53
C VAL A 79 5.71 -7.75 -2.17
N PRO A 80 6.73 -6.86 -2.15
CA PRO A 80 7.25 -6.32 -0.90
C PRO A 80 6.18 -5.53 -0.13
N ALA A 81 6.27 -5.54 1.20
CA ALA A 81 5.32 -4.84 2.06
C ALA A 81 5.22 -3.33 1.76
N ARG A 82 6.37 -2.68 1.56
CA ARG A 82 6.47 -1.27 1.17
C ARG A 82 5.67 -0.98 -0.10
N VAL A 83 5.77 -1.85 -1.11
CA VAL A 83 5.08 -1.67 -2.40
C VAL A 83 3.56 -1.74 -2.20
N MET A 84 3.07 -2.72 -1.44
CA MET A 84 1.64 -2.82 -1.13
C MET A 84 1.12 -1.61 -0.35
N ILE A 85 1.88 -1.10 0.63
CA ILE A 85 1.51 0.11 1.37
C ILE A 85 1.42 1.30 0.42
N GLN A 86 2.45 1.53 -0.40
CA GLN A 86 2.46 2.62 -1.39
C GLN A 86 1.26 2.53 -2.34
N LEU A 87 0.95 1.34 -2.85
CA LEU A 87 -0.21 1.12 -3.72
C LEU A 87 -1.53 1.48 -3.04
N LEU A 88 -1.74 1.04 -1.80
CA LEU A 88 -2.97 1.36 -1.05
C LEU A 88 -3.07 2.86 -0.74
N VAL A 89 -1.94 3.53 -0.46
CA VAL A 89 -1.91 4.98 -0.24
C VAL A 89 -2.26 5.73 -1.54
N LEU A 90 -1.62 5.37 -2.65
CA LEU A 90 -1.92 5.98 -3.96
C LEU A 90 -3.39 5.80 -4.35
N LEU A 91 -3.95 4.61 -4.11
CA LEU A 91 -5.35 4.33 -4.38
C LEU A 91 -6.29 5.17 -3.51
N ALA A 92 -5.98 5.34 -2.21
CA ALA A 92 -6.79 6.16 -1.32
C ALA A 92 -6.76 7.64 -1.72
N LEU A 93 -5.60 8.16 -2.12
CA LEU A 93 -5.47 9.52 -2.64
C LEU A 93 -6.26 9.70 -3.94
N TYR A 94 -6.17 8.75 -4.86
CA TYR A 94 -6.92 8.78 -6.12
C TYR A 94 -8.44 8.76 -5.89
N ARG A 95 -8.91 7.95 -4.94
CA ARG A 95 -10.34 7.87 -4.63
C ARG A 95 -10.90 9.08 -3.91
N LYS A 96 -10.11 9.72 -3.04
CA LYS A 96 -10.48 11.01 -2.46
C LYS A 96 -10.77 12.06 -3.54
N GLN A 97 -10.10 11.99 -4.68
CA GLN A 97 -10.29 12.93 -5.78
C GLN A 97 -11.44 12.54 -6.72
N THR A 98 -11.85 11.26 -6.73
CA THR A 98 -12.77 10.71 -7.76
C THR A 98 -14.09 10.18 -7.19
N MET A 99 -14.23 10.05 -5.87
CA MET A 99 -15.42 9.54 -5.18
C MET A 99 -15.65 10.29 -3.86
N ASP A 100 -16.91 10.33 -3.41
CA ASP A 100 -17.24 10.80 -2.06
C ASP A 100 -16.60 9.90 -1.00
N ASP A 101 -15.91 10.53 -0.05
CA ASP A 101 -15.13 9.83 0.98
C ASP A 101 -16.04 9.45 2.16
N ILE A 102 -16.29 8.15 2.35
CA ILE A 102 -16.90 7.64 3.58
C ILE A 102 -15.77 7.33 4.56
N PRO A 103 -15.69 8.03 5.70
CA PRO A 103 -14.59 7.86 6.63
C PRO A 103 -14.60 6.47 7.28
N CYS A 104 -13.43 6.05 7.74
CA CYS A 104 -13.26 4.71 8.28
C CYS A 104 -14.20 4.35 9.45
N TRP A 105 -14.59 5.32 10.28
CA TRP A 105 -15.44 5.06 11.45
C TRP A 105 -16.89 4.76 11.09
N GLU A 106 -17.38 5.24 9.95
CA GLU A 106 -18.72 4.86 9.46
C GLU A 106 -18.69 3.44 8.89
N ILE A 107 -17.66 3.11 8.12
CA ILE A 107 -17.46 1.75 7.56
C ILE A 107 -17.31 0.72 8.68
N ARG A 108 -16.54 1.07 9.72
CA ARG A 108 -16.22 0.17 10.84
C ARG A 108 -17.22 0.25 11.99
N LYS A 109 -18.18 1.18 11.93
CA LYS A 109 -19.14 1.44 13.00
C LYS A 109 -18.46 1.69 14.36
N CYS A 110 -17.45 2.56 14.36
CA CYS A 110 -16.71 2.89 15.58
C CYS A 110 -17.60 3.68 16.56
N GLN A 111 -17.52 3.34 17.85
CA GLN A 111 -18.18 4.11 18.90
C GLN A 111 -17.54 5.50 19.04
N PRO A 112 -18.29 6.55 19.44
CA PRO A 112 -17.78 7.92 19.55
C PRO A 112 -16.49 8.01 20.39
N ALA A 113 -16.48 7.41 21.59
CA ALA A 113 -15.30 7.41 22.46
C ALA A 113 -14.07 6.74 21.81
N GLN A 114 -14.28 5.66 21.04
CA GLN A 114 -13.21 4.99 20.31
C GLN A 114 -12.69 5.85 19.15
N ARG A 115 -13.59 6.49 18.41
CA ARG A 115 -13.27 7.39 17.29
C ARG A 115 -12.43 8.56 17.79
N ASP A 116 -12.86 9.22 18.86
CA ASP A 116 -12.22 10.43 19.37
C ASP A 116 -10.80 10.14 19.93
N ALA A 117 -10.54 8.90 20.36
CA ALA A 117 -9.22 8.42 20.76
C ALA A 117 -8.37 7.82 19.62
N CYS A 118 -8.88 7.73 18.39
CA CYS A 118 -8.18 7.08 17.27
C CYS A 118 -7.33 8.08 16.48
N ALA A 119 -6.04 7.78 16.31
CA ALA A 119 -5.10 8.61 15.54
C ALA A 119 -5.54 8.84 14.10
N SER A 120 -6.21 7.84 13.49
CA SER A 120 -6.77 8.01 12.15
C SER A 120 -7.84 9.09 12.09
N PHE A 121 -8.62 9.32 13.16
CA PHE A 121 -9.61 10.39 13.24
C PHE A 121 -8.94 11.72 13.57
N THR A 122 -8.15 11.76 14.64
CA THR A 122 -7.57 13.00 15.17
C THR A 122 -6.47 13.60 14.29
N VAL A 123 -5.71 12.77 13.57
CA VAL A 123 -4.63 13.21 12.67
C VAL A 123 -5.00 13.01 11.20
N GLY A 124 -5.57 11.86 10.86
CA GLY A 124 -5.75 11.43 9.47
C GLY A 124 -7.11 11.72 8.83
N ARG A 125 -8.05 12.38 9.54
CA ARG A 125 -9.44 12.61 9.11
C ARG A 125 -10.17 11.37 8.57
N GLY A 126 -9.74 10.16 8.96
CA GLY A 126 -10.34 8.88 8.61
C GLY A 126 -9.80 8.20 7.36
N GLN A 127 -8.86 8.84 6.64
CA GLN A 127 -8.48 8.42 5.28
C GLN A 127 -7.43 7.31 5.22
N PHE A 128 -6.87 6.87 6.35
CA PHE A 128 -5.75 5.93 6.38
C PHE A 128 -5.75 5.02 7.61
N CYS A 129 -6.91 4.67 8.18
CA CYS A 129 -6.95 3.92 9.45
C CYS A 129 -6.28 2.55 9.41
N TRP A 130 -6.13 1.97 8.22
CA TRP A 130 -5.45 0.70 7.96
C TRP A 130 -3.92 0.83 7.97
N LEU A 131 -3.40 2.06 7.85
CA LEU A 131 -1.99 2.40 7.90
C LEU A 131 -1.62 3.08 9.23
N ILE A 132 -2.43 4.08 9.63
CA ILE A 132 -2.26 4.87 10.86
C ILE A 132 -3.07 4.20 11.98
N GLY A 133 -2.67 2.99 12.36
CA GLY A 133 -3.34 2.24 13.41
C GLY A 133 -2.84 2.61 14.80
N SER A 134 -3.74 3.06 15.69
CA SER A 134 -3.55 2.97 17.14
C SER A 134 -3.98 1.58 17.64
N LYS A 135 -3.47 1.14 18.79
CA LYS A 135 -3.91 -0.13 19.44
C LYS A 135 -5.43 -0.19 19.65
N THR A 136 -6.08 0.98 19.79
CA THR A 136 -7.52 1.17 20.02
C THR A 136 -8.40 0.98 18.78
N CYS A 137 -7.83 0.93 17.58
CA CYS A 137 -8.56 0.82 16.32
C CYS A 137 -8.50 -0.60 15.71
N ARG A 138 -8.19 -1.64 16.50
CA ARG A 138 -8.09 -3.04 16.04
C ARG A 138 -9.47 -3.74 16.07
N PRO A 139 -9.87 -4.50 15.03
CA PRO A 139 -11.09 -5.31 15.12
C PRO A 139 -10.94 -6.41 16.18
N PRO A 140 -12.02 -6.81 16.87
CA PRO A 140 -11.95 -7.73 18.01
C PRO A 140 -11.46 -9.14 17.66
N THR A 141 -11.44 -9.55 16.39
CA THR A 141 -11.26 -10.96 15.99
C THR A 141 -9.94 -11.30 15.25
N SER A 142 -9.02 -10.37 15.03
CA SER A 142 -7.81 -10.71 14.24
C SER A 142 -6.62 -11.10 15.12
N GLN A 143 -6.51 -12.41 15.42
CA GLN A 143 -5.26 -13.05 15.84
C GLN A 143 -4.17 -12.83 14.78
N SER A 144 -2.96 -12.53 15.25
CA SER A 144 -1.67 -12.74 14.57
C SER A 144 -1.58 -12.47 13.05
N HIS A 145 -1.25 -11.25 12.64
CA HIS A 145 -0.65 -11.04 11.32
C HIS A 145 0.47 -10.00 11.38
N SER A 146 1.55 -10.32 10.67
CA SER A 146 2.83 -9.60 10.56
C SER A 146 2.67 -8.07 10.63
N PRO A 147 3.45 -7.37 11.49
CA PRO A 147 3.20 -5.97 11.88
C PRO A 147 3.33 -4.93 10.75
N ILE A 148 3.72 -5.35 9.55
CA ILE A 148 4.15 -4.43 8.48
C ILE A 148 3.04 -4.20 7.44
N LEU A 149 2.11 -5.14 7.23
CA LEU A 149 1.13 -5.07 6.14
C LEU A 149 -0.32 -4.86 6.60
N PRO A 150 -1.11 -3.99 5.94
CA PRO A 150 -2.54 -3.88 6.18
C PRO A 150 -3.27 -5.21 5.95
N CYS A 151 -4.29 -5.47 6.77
CA CYS A 151 -5.18 -6.60 6.59
C CYS A 151 -6.05 -6.41 5.33
N MET A 152 -5.88 -7.27 4.32
CA MET A 152 -6.66 -7.22 3.07
C MET A 152 -8.14 -7.54 3.27
N GLU A 153 -8.47 -8.25 4.35
CA GLU A 153 -9.86 -8.55 4.74
C GLU A 153 -10.55 -7.40 5.48
N CYS A 154 -9.82 -6.33 5.81
CA CYS A 154 -10.38 -5.17 6.48
C CYS A 154 -11.50 -4.54 5.65
N PRO A 155 -12.68 -4.24 6.22
CA PRO A 155 -13.78 -3.61 5.48
C PRO A 155 -13.39 -2.30 4.77
N VAL A 156 -12.49 -1.54 5.37
CA VAL A 156 -11.99 -0.28 4.79
C VAL A 156 -11.10 -0.56 3.57
N VAL A 157 -10.19 -1.53 3.66
CA VAL A 157 -9.34 -1.94 2.53
C VAL A 157 -10.17 -2.58 1.42
N LYS A 158 -11.14 -3.42 1.75
CA LYS A 158 -12.08 -4.01 0.78
C LYS A 158 -12.86 -2.95 0.03
N ARG A 159 -13.43 -1.96 0.74
CA ARG A 159 -14.11 -0.81 0.12
C ARG A 159 -13.16 -0.06 -0.80
N LEU A 160 -11.92 0.18 -0.35
CA LEU A 160 -10.89 0.85 -1.12
C LEU A 160 -10.53 0.08 -2.41
N LEU A 161 -10.62 -1.25 -2.44
CA LEU A 161 -10.35 -2.06 -3.63
C LEU A 161 -11.57 -2.20 -4.56
N SER A 162 -12.77 -2.40 -4.02
CA SER A 162 -13.96 -2.77 -4.82
C SER A 162 -14.52 -1.63 -5.67
N GLY A 163 -14.33 -0.39 -5.23
CA GLY A 163 -15.14 0.73 -5.75
C GLY A 163 -16.49 0.73 -5.05
N TRP A 164 -17.10 1.90 -4.89
CA TRP A 164 -18.51 1.93 -4.58
C TRP A 164 -19.28 1.48 -5.82
N ARG A 165 -20.01 0.37 -5.72
CA ARG A 165 -21.14 0.06 -6.60
C ARG A 165 -22.38 0.43 -5.80
N SER A 166 -23.06 1.49 -6.22
CA SER A 166 -24.46 1.72 -5.87
C SER A 166 -25.31 0.59 -6.44
#